data_AF-A0A951QAN8-F1
#
_entry.id   AF-A0A951QAN8-F1
#
_cell.length_a   1.000
_cell.length_b   1.000
_cell.length_c   1.000
_cell.angle_alpha   90.00
_cell.angle_beta   90.00
_cell.angle_gamma   90.00
#
_symmetry.space_group_name_H-M   'P 1'
#
loop_
_entity.id
_entity.type
_entity.pdbx_description
1 polymer ?
#
loop_
_entity_poly.entity_id
_entity_poly.type
_entity_poly.pdbx_seq_one_letter_code
_entity_poly.pdbx_strand_id
1 'polypeptide(L)'
;MIEQITLLLATPIAKAILDKFYEGVGSKLGEKAVEMLPDKVQQLGKLMWEKCLRGKPGTDQILQQAAEGSTEAQKQLITYLHKVLESDLALKQEAQKLAAEIHLEVTNNDIQARNVQYVTGQAQGLQVNDPNQPVIQVQGNPTFHFGSAPQSD
;
A
#
# COMPACT_ATOMS: atom_id res chain seq x y z
N MET A 1 -8.55 29.39 3.33
CA MET A 1 -9.33 28.29 2.73
C MET A 1 -8.39 27.52 1.83
N ILE A 2 -8.35 26.20 1.91
CA ILE A 2 -7.46 25.41 1.05
C ILE A 2 -8.03 25.44 -0.38
N GLU A 3 -7.28 25.99 -1.33
CA GLU A 3 -7.72 26.07 -2.74
C GLU A 3 -7.35 24.82 -3.53
N GLN A 4 -6.20 24.22 -3.20
CA GLN A 4 -5.70 22.97 -3.75
C GLN A 4 -4.99 22.18 -2.67
N ILE A 5 -5.16 20.86 -2.66
CA ILE A 5 -4.47 20.01 -1.70
C ILE A 5 -3.04 19.71 -2.14
N THR A 6 -2.08 19.99 -1.26
CA THR A 6 -0.67 19.62 -1.44
C THR A 6 -0.47 18.15 -1.07
N LEU A 7 0.65 17.54 -1.49
CA LEU A 7 0.98 16.17 -1.07
C LEU A 7 1.02 16.03 0.46
N LEU A 8 1.55 17.05 1.17
CA LEU A 8 1.60 17.08 2.64
C LEU A 8 0.20 16.93 3.25
N LEU A 9 -0.78 17.69 2.75
CA LEU A 9 -2.15 17.66 3.24
C LEU A 9 -2.92 16.42 2.72
N ALA A 10 -2.58 15.91 1.54
CA ALA A 10 -3.19 14.71 0.99
C ALA A 10 -2.77 13.44 1.75
N THR A 11 -1.55 13.42 2.30
CA THR A 11 -0.96 12.27 2.99
C THR A 11 -1.82 11.74 4.16
N PRO A 12 -2.24 12.54 5.16
CA PRO A 12 -3.04 12.02 6.27
C PRO A 12 -4.40 11.46 5.82
N ILE A 13 -4.99 12.00 4.75
CA ILE A 13 -6.21 11.47 4.17
C ILE A 13 -5.94 10.12 3.51
N ALA A 14 -4.97 10.06 2.61
CA ALA A 14 -4.64 8.85 1.88
C ALA A 14 -4.24 7.71 2.81
N LYS A 15 -3.44 7.98 3.86
CA LYS A 15 -3.10 7.01 4.90
C LYS A 15 -4.36 6.44 5.57
N ALA A 16 -5.24 7.30 6.07
CA ALA A 16 -6.50 6.88 6.70
C ALA A 16 -7.36 5.98 5.80
N ILE A 17 -7.40 6.25 4.49
CA ILE A 17 -8.17 5.44 3.54
C ILE A 17 -7.50 4.10 3.25
N LEU A 18 -6.18 4.09 3.05
CA LEU A 18 -5.41 2.87 2.87
C LEU A 18 -5.56 1.96 4.10
N ASP A 19 -5.51 2.56 5.30
CA ASP A 19 -5.70 1.87 6.56
C ASP A 19 -7.11 1.27 6.65
N LYS A 20 -8.16 2.05 6.35
CA LYS A 20 -9.54 1.55 6.34
C LYS A 20 -9.76 0.31 5.46
N PHE A 21 -9.09 0.24 4.31
CA PHE A 21 -9.29 -0.84 3.35
C PHE A 21 -8.30 -2.01 3.49
N TYR A 22 -7.09 -1.76 3.97
CA TYR A 22 -5.97 -2.71 3.89
C TYR A 22 -5.18 -2.90 5.19
N GLU A 23 -5.50 -2.22 6.30
CA GLU A 23 -4.83 -2.52 7.57
C GLU A 23 -5.25 -3.88 8.13
N GLY A 24 -4.35 -4.86 7.95
CA GLY A 24 -4.04 -5.84 8.98
C GLY A 24 -2.95 -5.28 9.92
N VAL A 25 -2.90 -5.79 11.15
CA VAL A 25 -1.94 -5.38 12.19
C VAL A 25 -0.51 -5.32 11.63
N GLY A 26 0.11 -4.13 11.63
CA GLY A 26 1.51 -3.92 11.23
C GLY A 26 1.75 -3.39 9.80
N SER A 27 0.71 -2.98 9.07
CA SER A 27 0.85 -2.46 7.70
C SER A 27 1.53 -1.08 7.68
N LYS A 28 2.75 -0.99 7.13
CA LYS A 28 3.39 0.28 6.76
C LYS A 28 2.98 0.77 5.36
N LEU A 29 1.84 0.28 4.85
CA LEU A 29 1.40 0.56 3.47
C LEU A 29 1.31 2.06 3.21
N GLY A 30 0.69 2.81 4.12
CA GLY A 30 0.55 4.26 3.99
C GLY A 30 1.89 5.01 3.96
N GLU A 31 2.91 4.53 4.69
CA GLU A 31 4.25 5.12 4.66
C GLU A 31 4.97 4.81 3.35
N LYS A 32 5.00 3.53 2.96
CA LYS A 32 5.61 3.09 1.69
C LYS A 32 4.96 3.74 0.47
N ALA A 33 3.63 3.90 0.49
CA ALA A 33 2.91 4.55 -0.59
C ALA A 33 3.34 6.01 -0.78
N VAL A 34 3.61 6.75 0.30
CA VAL A 34 4.06 8.15 0.22
C VAL A 34 5.45 8.24 -0.42
N GLU A 35 6.33 7.30 -0.08
CA GLU A 35 7.71 7.26 -0.61
C GLU A 35 7.75 6.81 -2.08
N MET A 36 6.96 5.79 -2.43
CA MET A 36 7.06 5.10 -3.71
C MET A 36 6.09 5.65 -4.76
N LEU A 37 4.92 6.12 -4.33
CA LEU A 37 3.80 6.50 -5.19
C LEU A 37 3.20 7.86 -4.78
N PRO A 38 4.02 8.92 -4.60
CA PRO A 38 3.54 10.22 -4.09
C PRO A 38 2.40 10.79 -4.93
N ASP A 39 2.43 10.63 -6.25
CA ASP A 39 1.38 11.12 -7.15
C ASP A 39 0.04 10.40 -6.90
N LYS A 40 0.05 9.07 -6.71
CA LYS A 40 -1.18 8.32 -6.43
C LYS A 40 -1.72 8.59 -5.03
N VAL A 41 -0.83 8.79 -4.06
CA VAL A 41 -1.20 9.26 -2.72
C VAL A 41 -1.86 10.64 -2.81
N GLN A 42 -1.29 11.57 -3.57
CA GLN A 42 -1.90 12.88 -3.78
C GLN A 42 -3.25 12.77 -4.48
N GLN A 43 -3.40 11.91 -5.48
CA GLN A 43 -4.67 11.67 -6.18
C GLN A 43 -5.74 11.13 -5.23
N LEU A 44 -5.43 10.14 -4.40
CA LEU A 44 -6.36 9.59 -3.42
C LEU A 44 -6.77 10.64 -2.38
N GLY A 45 -5.79 11.37 -1.84
CA GLY A 45 -6.07 12.44 -0.88
C GLY A 45 -6.87 13.58 -1.51
N LYS A 46 -6.63 13.92 -2.77
CA LYS A 46 -7.40 14.91 -3.54
C LYS A 46 -8.83 14.47 -3.78
N LEU A 47 -9.05 13.24 -4.23
CA LEU A 47 -10.40 12.70 -4.43
C LEU A 47 -11.23 12.85 -3.16
N MET A 48 -10.68 12.37 -2.04
CA MET A 48 -11.36 12.44 -0.76
C MET A 48 -11.53 13.88 -0.28
N TRP A 49 -10.53 14.73 -0.43
CA TRP A 49 -10.67 16.13 -0.06
C TRP A 49 -11.78 16.82 -0.86
N GLU A 50 -11.81 16.68 -2.19
CA GLU A 50 -12.80 17.33 -3.06
C GLU A 50 -14.23 16.85 -2.79
N LYS A 51 -14.39 15.55 -2.52
CA LYS A 51 -15.72 14.92 -2.36
C LYS A 51 -16.23 14.95 -0.92
N CYS A 52 -15.34 14.97 0.07
CA CYS A 52 -15.69 14.77 1.48
C CYS A 52 -15.41 16.00 2.36
N LEU A 53 -14.28 16.68 2.17
CA LEU A 53 -13.79 17.70 3.12
C LEU A 53 -14.00 19.13 2.61
N ARG A 54 -13.82 19.38 1.31
CA ARG A 54 -13.83 20.73 0.74
C ARG A 54 -15.15 21.45 1.04
N GLY A 55 -15.05 22.62 1.65
CA GLY A 55 -16.19 23.46 2.01
C GLY A 55 -16.94 23.02 3.28
N LYS A 56 -16.47 21.99 3.99
CA LYS A 56 -17.04 21.59 5.28
C LYS A 56 -16.42 22.41 6.42
N PRO A 57 -17.22 23.00 7.32
CA PRO A 57 -16.71 23.81 8.43
C PRO A 57 -15.72 23.02 9.30
N GLY A 58 -14.57 23.62 9.62
CA GLY A 58 -13.56 23.04 10.52
C GLY A 58 -12.68 21.93 9.93
N THR A 59 -13.03 21.37 8.76
CA THR A 59 -12.25 20.26 8.17
C THR A 59 -10.88 20.69 7.65
N ASP A 60 -10.74 21.91 7.12
CA ASP A 60 -9.44 22.47 6.72
C ASP A 60 -8.47 22.54 7.90
N GLN A 61 -8.95 22.94 9.09
CA GLN A 61 -8.14 23.05 10.30
C GLN A 61 -7.76 21.67 10.85
N ILE A 62 -8.72 20.74 10.89
CA ILE A 62 -8.45 19.34 11.28
C ILE A 62 -7.41 18.74 10.35
N LEU A 63 -7.52 18.99 9.04
CA LEU A 63 -6.58 18.46 8.05
C LEU A 63 -5.16 19.03 8.23
N GLN A 64 -5.04 20.34 8.46
CA GLN A 64 -3.75 20.97 8.73
C GLN A 64 -3.11 20.40 10.00
N GLN A 65 -3.86 20.33 11.09
CA GLN A 65 -3.37 19.77 12.35
C GLN A 65 -2.99 18.30 12.22
N ALA A 66 -3.74 17.51 11.44
CA ALA A 66 -3.41 16.12 11.18
C ALA A 66 -2.10 15.98 10.38
N ALA A 67 -1.85 16.87 9.41
CA ALA A 67 -0.62 16.94 8.63
C ALA A 67 0.59 17.40 9.47
N GLU A 68 0.37 18.25 10.47
CA GLU A 68 1.37 18.67 11.47
C GLU A 68 1.69 17.59 12.51
N GLY A 69 0.97 16.46 12.50
CA GLY A 69 1.21 15.32 13.38
C GLY A 69 0.34 15.28 14.65
N SER A 70 -0.73 16.07 14.72
CA SER A 70 -1.67 15.99 15.85
C SER A 70 -2.46 14.68 15.83
N THR A 71 -2.21 13.82 16.81
CA THR A 71 -2.91 12.54 16.98
C THR A 71 -4.42 12.73 17.17
N GLU A 72 -4.83 13.78 17.88
CA GLU A 72 -6.24 14.13 18.10
C GLU A 72 -6.93 14.44 16.76
N ALA A 73 -6.29 15.30 15.95
CA ALA A 73 -6.82 15.70 14.65
C ALA A 73 -6.83 14.52 13.66
N GLN A 74 -5.82 13.65 13.70
CA GLN A 74 -5.80 12.43 12.90
C GLN A 74 -6.98 11.50 13.25
N LYS A 75 -7.24 11.27 14.54
CA LYS A 75 -8.41 10.46 14.97
C LYS A 75 -9.73 11.07 14.52
N GLN A 76 -9.87 12.39 14.63
CA GLN A 76 -11.07 13.09 14.16
C GLN A 76 -11.24 12.96 12.64
N LEU A 77 -10.16 13.17 11.88
CA LEU A 77 -10.14 13.01 10.42
C LEU A 77 -10.54 11.59 10.01
N ILE A 78 -9.92 10.56 10.61
CA ILE A 78 -10.22 9.14 10.35
C ILE A 78 -11.70 8.86 10.62
N THR A 79 -12.20 9.27 11.77
CA THR A 79 -13.61 9.08 12.17
C THR A 79 -14.56 9.71 11.16
N TYR A 80 -14.26 10.94 10.71
CA TYR A 80 -15.05 11.65 9.72
C TYR A 80 -15.05 10.92 8.37
N LEU A 81 -13.88 10.55 7.86
CA LEU A 81 -13.72 9.87 6.58
C LEU A 81 -14.46 8.52 6.59
N HIS A 82 -14.32 7.73 7.66
CA HIS A 82 -15.00 6.43 7.78
C HIS A 82 -16.51 6.59 7.75
N LYS A 83 -17.05 7.56 8.49
CA LYS A 83 -18.49 7.82 8.51
C LYS A 83 -19.01 8.19 7.13
N VAL A 84 -18.28 9.02 6.38
CA VAL A 84 -18.68 9.40 5.03
C VAL A 84 -18.64 8.20 4.08
N LEU A 85 -17.58 7.39 4.12
CA LEU A 85 -17.47 6.18 3.30
C LEU A 85 -18.55 5.13 3.62
N GLU A 86 -19.07 5.10 4.84
CA GLU A 86 -20.19 4.23 5.22
C GLU A 86 -21.52 4.72 4.66
N SER A 87 -21.68 6.04 4.51
CA SER A 87 -22.90 6.65 3.95
C SER A 87 -22.90 6.81 2.43
N ASP A 88 -21.73 6.94 1.79
CA ASP A 88 -21.57 7.18 0.36
C ASP A 88 -20.87 5.99 -0.31
N LEU A 89 -21.67 5.08 -0.85
CA LEU A 89 -21.17 3.86 -1.49
C LEU A 89 -20.39 4.14 -2.78
N ALA A 90 -20.78 5.18 -3.54
CA ALA A 90 -20.11 5.52 -4.79
C ALA A 90 -18.70 6.05 -4.51
N LEU A 91 -18.59 7.00 -3.58
CA LEU A 91 -17.29 7.51 -3.12
C LEU A 91 -16.43 6.39 -2.54
N LYS A 92 -17.03 5.48 -1.78
CA LYS A 92 -16.32 4.31 -1.23
C LYS A 92 -15.73 3.44 -2.33
N GLN A 93 -16.47 3.16 -3.39
CA GLN A 93 -15.97 2.36 -4.52
C GLN A 93 -14.84 3.07 -5.27
N GLU A 94 -14.97 4.37 -5.52
CA GLU A 94 -13.92 5.17 -6.17
C GLU A 94 -12.63 5.20 -5.33
N ALA A 95 -12.77 5.47 -4.02
CA ALA A 95 -11.65 5.48 -3.08
C ALA A 95 -10.99 4.09 -2.96
N GLN A 96 -11.79 3.03 -2.90
CA GLN A 96 -11.31 1.65 -2.83
C GLN A 96 -10.51 1.27 -4.09
N LYS A 97 -10.96 1.70 -5.28
CA LYS A 97 -10.23 1.42 -6.53
C LYS A 97 -8.82 2.02 -6.50
N LEU A 98 -8.69 3.30 -6.16
CA LEU A 98 -7.38 3.96 -6.06
C LEU A 98 -6.52 3.32 -4.96
N ALA A 99 -7.11 2.99 -3.81
CA ALA A 99 -6.43 2.32 -2.72
C ALA A 99 -5.92 0.92 -3.13
N ALA A 100 -6.70 0.18 -3.93
CA ALA A 100 -6.32 -1.13 -4.46
C ALA A 100 -5.13 -1.04 -5.42
N GLU A 101 -5.11 -0.03 -6.29
CA GLU A 101 -3.99 0.21 -7.19
C GLU A 101 -2.71 0.53 -6.42
N ILE A 102 -2.79 1.41 -5.41
CA ILE A 102 -1.65 1.73 -4.53
C ILE A 102 -1.16 0.47 -3.81
N HIS A 103 -2.08 -0.31 -3.23
CA HIS A 103 -1.73 -1.53 -2.52
C HIS A 103 -1.01 -2.54 -3.41
N LEU A 104 -1.54 -2.79 -4.61
CA LEU A 104 -0.95 -3.71 -5.58
C LEU A 104 0.46 -3.25 -5.98
N GLU A 105 0.62 -1.97 -6.29
CA GLU A 105 1.89 -1.44 -6.78
C GLU A 105 2.95 -1.39 -5.67
N VAL A 106 2.60 -1.00 -4.44
CA VAL A 106 3.51 -1.09 -3.29
C VAL A 106 3.92 -2.55 -3.03
N THR A 107 2.96 -3.49 -3.08
CA THR A 107 3.25 -4.91 -2.84
C THR A 107 4.15 -5.50 -3.92
N ASN A 108 3.89 -5.19 -5.19
CA ASN A 108 4.71 -5.65 -6.30
C ASN A 108 6.14 -5.13 -6.22
N ASN A 109 6.32 -3.85 -5.87
CA ASN A 109 7.65 -3.30 -5.68
C ASN A 109 8.37 -3.91 -4.46
N ASP A 110 7.67 -4.22 -3.37
CA ASP A 110 8.27 -4.92 -2.21
C ASP A 110 8.75 -6.33 -2.59
N ILE A 111 7.99 -7.04 -3.43
CA ILE A 111 8.35 -8.36 -3.95
C ILE A 111 9.52 -8.25 -4.95
N GLN A 112 9.50 -7.28 -5.85
CA GLN A 112 10.59 -7.07 -6.80
C GLN A 112 11.88 -6.67 -6.11
N ALA A 113 11.83 -5.82 -5.07
CA ALA A 113 12.98 -5.48 -4.24
C ALA A 113 13.59 -6.71 -3.55
N ARG A 114 12.78 -7.69 -3.14
CA ARG A 114 13.26 -8.99 -2.63
C ARG A 114 13.79 -9.92 -3.71
N ASN A 115 13.31 -9.78 -4.95
CA ASN A 115 13.68 -10.61 -6.09
C ASN A 115 14.78 -10.02 -6.98
N VAL A 116 15.44 -8.92 -6.58
CA VAL A 116 16.68 -8.46 -7.26
C VAL A 116 17.81 -9.42 -6.88
N GLN A 117 17.81 -10.58 -7.53
CA GLN A 117 18.98 -11.42 -7.70
C GLN A 117 20.06 -10.59 -8.38
N TYR A 118 21.25 -10.56 -7.77
CA TYR A 118 22.48 -10.19 -8.44
C TYR A 118 22.72 -11.18 -9.59
N VAL A 119 22.23 -10.86 -10.79
CA VAL A 119 22.68 -11.50 -12.02
C VAL A 119 23.79 -10.62 -12.61
N THR A 120 24.94 -10.60 -11.93
CA THR A 120 26.18 -10.07 -12.51
C THR A 120 26.75 -11.11 -13.46
N GLY A 121 26.21 -11.13 -14.68
CA GLY A 121 26.93 -11.43 -15.92
C GLY A 121 27.55 -12.81 -16.18
N GLN A 122 27.79 -13.71 -15.22
CA GLN A 122 28.58 -14.92 -15.53
C GLN A 122 28.47 -16.13 -14.58
N ALA A 123 27.62 -16.09 -13.54
CA ALA A 123 27.45 -17.24 -12.64
C ALA A 123 25.97 -17.57 -12.46
N GLN A 124 25.67 -18.87 -12.47
CA GLN A 124 24.34 -19.47 -12.30
C GLN A 124 23.53 -18.75 -11.21
N GLY A 125 22.35 -18.28 -11.58
CA GLY A 125 21.47 -17.50 -10.71
C GLY A 125 21.10 -18.29 -9.46
N LEU A 126 21.70 -17.93 -8.33
CA LEU A 126 21.37 -18.51 -7.04
C LEU A 126 20.19 -17.74 -6.45
N GLN A 127 19.05 -18.41 -6.24
CA GLN A 127 17.98 -17.90 -5.39
C GLN A 127 18.17 -18.49 -3.99
N VAL A 128 18.45 -17.63 -3.02
CA VAL A 128 18.49 -18.02 -1.61
C VAL A 128 17.35 -17.29 -0.91
N ASN A 129 16.29 -18.01 -0.60
CA ASN A 129 15.08 -17.44 0.01
C ASN A 129 15.20 -17.32 1.55
N ASP A 130 16.20 -17.98 2.16
CA ASP A 130 16.49 -17.97 3.59
C ASP A 130 17.92 -18.51 3.83
N PRO A 131 18.80 -17.82 4.60
CA PRO A 131 20.17 -18.28 4.86
C PRO A 131 20.27 -19.60 5.66
N ASN A 132 19.19 -20.04 6.31
CA ASN A 132 19.14 -21.30 7.06
C ASN A 132 18.44 -22.44 6.29
N GLN A 133 18.02 -22.23 5.04
CA GLN A 133 17.43 -23.28 4.23
C GLN A 133 18.47 -23.96 3.32
N PRO A 134 18.31 -25.27 3.07
CA PRO A 134 19.21 -26.00 2.18
C PRO A 134 19.13 -25.44 0.76
N VAL A 135 20.27 -24.98 0.26
CA VAL A 135 20.42 -24.47 -1.11
C VAL A 135 20.76 -25.63 -2.04
N ILE A 136 19.93 -25.86 -3.06
CA ILE A 136 20.23 -26.82 -4.12
C ILE A 136 20.96 -26.08 -5.26
N GLN A 137 22.28 -26.23 -5.34
CA GLN A 137 23.08 -25.81 -6.50
C GLN A 137 23.18 -26.97 -7.48
N VAL A 138 22.54 -26.86 -8.65
CA VAL A 138 22.66 -27.85 -9.72
C VAL A 138 23.51 -27.26 -10.86
N GLN A 139 24.66 -27.86 -11.13
CA GLN A 139 25.48 -27.53 -12.30
C GLN A 139 25.02 -28.39 -13.48
N GLY A 140 24.11 -27.87 -14.32
CA GLY A 140 23.58 -28.57 -15.51
C GLY A 140 22.07 -28.46 -15.66
N ASN A 141 21.47 -29.23 -16.60
CA ASN A 141 20.02 -29.28 -16.81
C ASN A 141 19.39 -30.22 -15.76
N PRO A 142 18.65 -29.72 -14.77
CA PRO A 142 18.09 -30.58 -13.74
C PRO A 142 16.96 -31.44 -14.33
N THR A 143 17.09 -32.76 -14.22
CA THR A 143 16.00 -33.69 -14.50
C THR A 143 15.41 -34.13 -13.16
N PHE A 144 14.15 -33.80 -12.92
CA PHE A 144 13.46 -34.18 -11.69
C PHE A 144 12.72 -35.49 -11.89
N HIS A 145 13.08 -36.51 -11.11
CA HIS A 145 12.35 -37.78 -11.06
C HIS A 145 11.40 -37.77 -9.87
N PHE A 146 10.11 -37.63 -10.14
CA PHE A 146 9.07 -37.89 -9.15
C PHE A 146 8.73 -39.38 -9.22
N GLY A 147 8.95 -40.11 -8.13
CA GLY A 147 8.69 -41.55 -8.07
C GLY A 147 7.25 -41.89 -8.46
N SER A 148 7.03 -43.08 -9.03
CA SER A 148 5.71 -43.55 -9.44
C SER A 148 4.76 -43.60 -8.23
N ALA A 149 3.51 -43.18 -8.44
CA ALA A 149 2.46 -43.26 -7.42
C ALA A 149 2.36 -44.69 -6.86
N PRO A 150 2.11 -44.87 -5.55
CA PRO A 150 1.97 -46.19 -4.96
C PRO A 150 0.81 -46.94 -5.64
N GLN A 151 1.08 -48.15 -6.13
CA GLN A 151 0.03 -49.05 -6.60
C GLN A 151 -0.80 -49.49 -5.38
N SER A 152 -2.08 -49.18 -5.41
CA SER A 152 -3.06 -49.69 -4.45
C SER A 152 -3.38 -51.15 -4.80
N ASP A 153 -3.14 -52.07 -3.87
CA ASP A 153 -3.76 -53.41 -3.83
C ASP A 153 -5.21 -53.31 -3.31
#